data_AF-A0A554M1D2-F1
#
_entry.id   AF-A0A554M1D2-F1
#
_cell.length_a   1.000
_cell.length_b   1.000
_cell.length_c   1.000
_cell.angle_alpha   90.00
_cell.angle_beta   90.00
_cell.angle_gamma   90.00
#
_symmetry.space_group_name_H-M   'P 1'
#
loop_
_entity.id
_entity.type
_entity.pdbx_description
1 polymer ?
#
loop_
_entity_poly.entity_id
_entity_poly.type
_entity_poly.pdbx_seq_one_letter_code
_entity_poly.pdbx_strand_id
1 'polypeptide(L)'
;MAELRCAGTPLMKRTFTESMWRNDPRFKKLCKALLACRSEGELADFLRDVGTLSELYTWSERLAVAERLQEGESYREASIVTGASTTTVTRVASFLYDGEGGYQRILGAQHHHSTPPMRGEDGVVRRARKS
;
A
#
# COMPACT_ATOMS: atom_id res chain seq x y z
N MET A 1 -7.08 11.50 -57.51
CA MET A 1 -6.69 12.75 -56.82
C MET A 1 -6.83 12.53 -55.33
N ALA A 2 -5.78 12.86 -54.60
CA ALA A 2 -5.35 12.29 -53.32
C ALA A 2 -6.28 12.45 -52.11
N GLU A 3 -6.41 11.32 -51.41
CA GLU A 3 -6.26 11.09 -49.95
C GLU A 3 -6.71 12.18 -48.96
N LEU A 4 -7.80 11.83 -48.26
CA LEU A 4 -8.19 12.38 -46.95
C LEU A 4 -7.01 12.27 -45.97
N ARG A 5 -6.52 13.42 -45.51
CA ARG A 5 -5.59 13.51 -44.38
C ARG A 5 -6.34 13.23 -43.08
N CYS A 6 -6.28 12.01 -42.60
CA CYS A 6 -6.58 11.71 -41.20
C CYS A 6 -5.53 12.39 -40.32
N ALA A 7 -5.87 13.54 -39.73
CA ALA A 7 -5.09 14.15 -38.67
C ALA A 7 -5.19 13.28 -37.41
N GLY A 8 -4.30 12.32 -37.28
CA GLY A 8 -4.06 11.61 -36.02
C GLY A 8 -3.55 12.60 -34.98
N THR A 9 -4.42 13.01 -34.07
CA THR A 9 -4.02 13.78 -32.89
C THR A 9 -3.04 12.92 -32.09
N PRO A 10 -1.85 13.42 -31.71
CA PRO A 10 -0.91 12.63 -30.93
C PRO A 10 -1.56 12.27 -29.59
N LEU A 11 -1.70 10.97 -29.34
CA LEU A 11 -2.10 10.43 -28.04
C LEU A 11 -1.04 10.86 -27.01
N MET A 12 -1.29 11.97 -26.31
CA MET A 12 -0.49 12.38 -25.16
C MET A 12 -0.42 11.20 -24.21
N LYS A 13 0.78 10.64 -24.02
CA LYS A 13 1.04 9.60 -23.02
C LYS A 13 0.63 10.17 -21.67
N ARG A 14 -0.51 9.74 -21.14
CA ARG A 14 -0.98 10.16 -19.82
C ARG A 14 0.02 9.61 -18.79
N THR A 15 0.85 10.49 -18.25
CA THR A 15 1.90 10.12 -17.30
C THR A 15 1.26 9.78 -15.95
N PHE A 16 1.60 8.63 -15.39
CA PHE A 16 1.20 8.24 -14.04
C PHE A 16 2.24 8.79 -13.05
N THR A 17 2.02 10.01 -12.56
CA THR A 17 2.91 10.75 -11.63
C THR A 17 2.24 10.95 -10.26
N GLU A 18 3.04 11.29 -9.23
CA GLU A 18 2.54 11.65 -7.88
C GLU A 18 1.44 12.71 -7.89
N SER A 19 1.49 13.68 -8.81
CA SER A 19 0.50 14.75 -8.92
C SER A 19 -0.77 14.37 -9.70
N MET A 20 -0.79 13.26 -10.45
CA MET A 20 -1.85 12.97 -11.42
C MET A 20 -2.47 11.57 -11.30
N TRP A 21 -1.84 10.62 -10.61
CA TRP A 21 -2.27 9.22 -10.55
C TRP A 21 -3.74 9.05 -10.14
N ARG A 22 -4.20 9.80 -9.12
CA ARG A 22 -5.57 9.74 -8.61
C ARG A 22 -6.63 10.13 -9.64
N ASN A 23 -6.26 10.97 -10.61
CA ASN A 23 -7.16 11.45 -11.65
C ASN A 23 -7.16 10.60 -12.92
N ASP A 24 -6.27 9.61 -13.04
CA ASP A 24 -6.25 8.69 -14.18
C ASP A 24 -7.60 7.94 -14.27
N PRO A 25 -8.31 7.97 -15.41
CA PRO A 25 -9.60 7.31 -15.54
C PRO A 25 -9.57 5.79 -15.37
N ARG A 26 -8.45 5.13 -15.68
CA ARG A 26 -8.28 3.68 -15.46
C ARG A 26 -8.14 3.40 -13.96
N PHE A 27 -7.37 4.21 -13.25
CA PHE A 27 -7.27 4.10 -11.79
C PHE A 27 -8.63 4.31 -11.12
N LYS A 28 -9.39 5.34 -11.52
CA LYS A 28 -10.77 5.55 -11.03
C LYS A 28 -11.69 4.36 -11.32
N LYS A 29 -11.57 3.73 -12.50
CA LYS A 29 -12.32 2.51 -12.85
C LYS A 29 -11.93 1.33 -11.97
N LEU A 30 -10.63 1.13 -11.71
CA LEU A 30 -10.12 0.10 -10.81
C LEU A 30 -10.70 0.28 -9.40
N CYS A 31 -10.67 1.50 -8.84
CA CYS A 31 -11.27 1.77 -7.54
C CYS A 31 -12.76 1.42 -7.50
N LYS A 32 -13.51 1.76 -8.56
CA LYS A 32 -14.94 1.40 -8.65
C LYS A 32 -15.17 -0.11 -8.71
N ALA A 33 -14.32 -0.86 -9.41
CA ALA A 33 -14.40 -2.31 -9.47
C ALA A 33 -14.13 -2.94 -8.10
N LEU A 34 -13.09 -2.49 -7.39
CA LEU A 34 -12.78 -2.94 -6.02
C LEU A 34 -13.95 -2.67 -5.07
N LEU A 35 -14.59 -1.49 -5.16
CA LEU A 35 -15.76 -1.13 -4.35
C LEU A 35 -17.05 -1.88 -4.73
N ALA A 36 -17.12 -2.49 -5.91
CA ALA A 36 -18.29 -3.23 -6.35
C ALA A 36 -18.33 -4.67 -5.81
N CYS A 37 -17.17 -5.21 -5.41
CA CYS A 37 -17.06 -6.53 -4.79
C CYS A 37 -17.82 -6.56 -3.46
N ARG A 38 -18.65 -7.58 -3.25
CA ARG A 38 -19.58 -7.67 -2.09
C ARG A 38 -19.12 -8.62 -1.00
N SER A 39 -18.04 -9.37 -1.26
CA SER A 39 -17.48 -10.34 -0.33
C SER A 39 -15.97 -10.42 -0.48
N GLU A 40 -15.31 -10.98 0.52
CA GLU A 40 -13.87 -11.24 0.48
C GLU A 40 -13.49 -12.21 -0.65
N GLY A 41 -14.28 -13.27 -0.87
CA GLY A 41 -14.05 -14.22 -1.95
C GLY A 41 -14.13 -13.59 -3.34
N GLU A 42 -15.17 -12.77 -3.60
CA GLU A 42 -15.32 -12.06 -4.87
C GLU A 42 -14.16 -11.08 -5.11
N LEU A 43 -13.71 -10.38 -4.07
CA LEU A 43 -12.56 -9.49 -4.15
C LEU A 43 -11.26 -10.29 -4.39
N ALA A 44 -11.09 -11.45 -3.75
CA ALA A 44 -9.92 -12.30 -3.92
C ALA A 44 -9.81 -12.85 -5.35
N ASP A 45 -10.92 -13.32 -5.92
CA ASP A 45 -10.99 -13.78 -7.31
C ASP A 45 -10.63 -12.64 -8.28
N PHE A 46 -11.22 -11.46 -8.09
CA PHE A 46 -10.90 -10.28 -8.90
C PHE A 46 -9.43 -9.85 -8.80
N LEU A 47 -8.87 -9.85 -7.58
CA LEU A 47 -7.46 -9.52 -7.37
C LEU A 47 -6.54 -10.56 -8.01
N ARG A 48 -6.93 -11.84 -8.04
CA ARG A 48 -6.20 -12.92 -8.73
C ARG A 48 -6.19 -12.74 -10.25
N ASP A 49 -7.26 -12.22 -10.83
CA ASP A 49 -7.34 -11.92 -12.27
C ASP A 49 -6.50 -10.69 -12.66
N VAL A 50 -6.48 -9.66 -11.82
CA VAL A 50 -5.78 -8.39 -12.12
C VAL A 50 -4.30 -8.42 -11.75
N GLY A 51 -3.94 -9.11 -10.67
CA GLY A 51 -2.56 -9.17 -10.15
C GLY A 51 -1.91 -10.54 -10.34
N THR A 52 -0.59 -10.59 -10.23
CA THR A 52 0.20 -11.82 -10.12
C THR A 52 0.27 -12.30 -8.67
N LEU A 53 0.58 -13.59 -8.44
CA LEU A 53 0.73 -14.12 -7.07
C LEU A 53 1.79 -13.36 -6.27
N SER A 54 2.89 -12.95 -6.90
CA SER A 54 3.94 -12.17 -6.26
C SER A 54 3.48 -10.76 -5.87
N GLU A 55 2.64 -10.12 -6.70
CA GLU A 55 2.07 -8.81 -6.37
C GLU A 55 1.08 -8.91 -5.22
N LEU A 56 0.20 -9.92 -5.23
CA LEU A 56 -0.73 -10.19 -4.14
C LEU A 56 0.00 -10.42 -2.82
N TYR A 57 1.00 -11.31 -2.83
CA TYR A 57 1.86 -11.53 -1.67
C TYR A 57 2.52 -10.24 -1.19
N THR A 58 3.05 -9.43 -2.12
CA THR A 58 3.69 -8.15 -1.78
C THR A 58 2.71 -7.15 -1.15
N TRP A 59 1.45 -7.09 -1.63
CA TRP A 59 0.45 -6.21 -1.04
C TRP A 59 0.02 -6.68 0.35
N SER A 60 -0.18 -7.98 0.53
CA SER A 60 -0.49 -8.59 1.83
C SER A 60 0.65 -8.39 2.84
N GLU A 61 1.90 -8.63 2.43
CA GLU A 61 3.08 -8.40 3.27
C GLU A 61 3.17 -6.95 3.73
N ARG A 62 2.90 -5.98 2.84
CA ARG A 62 2.92 -4.55 3.18
C ARG A 62 1.84 -4.18 4.19
N LEU A 63 0.63 -4.73 4.05
CA LEU A 63 -0.44 -4.50 5.02
C LEU A 63 -0.06 -5.06 6.39
N ALA A 64 0.46 -6.28 6.44
CA ALA A 64 0.93 -6.90 7.68
C ALA A 64 2.04 -6.07 8.35
N VAL A 65 3.00 -5.55 7.57
CA VAL A 65 4.03 -4.63 8.10
C VAL A 65 3.39 -3.39 8.72
N ALA A 66 2.43 -2.76 8.04
CA ALA A 66 1.76 -1.57 8.55
C ALA A 66 1.05 -1.84 9.88
N GLU A 67 0.40 -3.00 10.02
CA GLU A 67 -0.21 -3.46 11.27
C GLU A 67 0.82 -3.61 12.39
N ARG A 68 1.94 -4.33 12.13
CA ARG A 68 3.01 -4.52 13.13
C ARG A 68 3.58 -3.19 13.63
N LEU A 69 3.84 -2.25 12.71
CA LEU A 69 4.37 -0.93 13.06
C LEU A 69 3.37 -0.10 13.85
N GLN A 70 2.08 -0.22 13.56
CA GLN A 70 1.03 0.45 14.32
C GLN A 70 0.85 -0.15 15.72
N GLU A 71 1.10 -1.45 15.89
CA GLU A 71 1.15 -2.13 17.19
C GLU A 71 2.38 -1.70 18.03
N GLY A 72 3.29 -0.90 17.46
CA GLY A 72 4.47 -0.36 18.13
C GLY A 72 5.72 -1.25 18.03
N GLU A 73 5.68 -2.28 17.18
CA GLU A 73 6.86 -3.12 16.92
C GLU A 73 7.98 -2.31 16.23
N SER A 74 9.23 -2.66 16.54
CA SER A 74 10.39 -2.09 15.86
C SER A 74 10.46 -2.55 14.40
N TYR A 75 11.20 -1.81 13.56
CA TYR A 75 11.38 -2.19 12.15
C TYR A 75 12.01 -3.58 11.99
N ARG A 76 12.85 -3.99 12.94
CA ARG A 76 13.51 -5.30 12.95
C ARG A 76 12.50 -6.41 13.28
N GLU A 77 11.68 -6.21 14.31
CA GLU A 77 10.64 -7.18 14.69
C GLU A 77 9.63 -7.32 13.55
N ALA A 78 9.14 -6.21 13.00
CA ALA A 78 8.23 -6.21 11.86
C ALA A 78 8.82 -6.95 10.65
N SER A 79 10.12 -6.79 10.36
CA SER A 79 10.80 -7.52 9.29
C SER A 79 10.86 -9.03 9.56
N ILE A 80 11.17 -9.44 10.79
CA ILE A 80 11.26 -10.86 11.17
C ILE A 80 9.89 -11.53 11.13
N VAL A 81 8.86 -10.88 11.68
CA VAL A 81 7.50 -11.45 11.78
C VAL A 81 6.84 -11.54 10.41
N THR A 82 7.01 -10.53 9.56
CA THR A 82 6.34 -10.48 8.25
C THR A 82 7.15 -11.12 7.13
N GLY A 83 8.45 -11.37 7.34
CA GLY A 83 9.39 -11.79 6.29
C GLY A 83 9.79 -10.66 5.32
N ALA A 84 9.29 -9.45 5.53
CA ALA A 84 9.56 -8.31 4.66
C ALA A 84 11.01 -7.84 4.78
N SER A 85 11.59 -7.42 3.65
CA SER A 85 12.92 -6.80 3.66
C SER A 85 12.93 -5.47 4.44
N THR A 86 14.08 -5.07 5.00
CA THR A 86 14.25 -3.77 5.67
C THR A 86 13.85 -2.60 4.77
N THR A 87 14.11 -2.70 3.46
CA THR A 87 13.69 -1.70 2.46
C THR A 87 12.17 -1.62 2.35
N THR A 88 11.49 -2.77 2.35
CA THR A 88 10.02 -2.83 2.36
C THR A 88 9.48 -2.19 3.62
N VAL A 89 9.98 -2.56 4.80
CA VAL A 89 9.55 -1.99 6.09
C VAL A 89 9.70 -0.48 6.11
N THR A 90 10.86 0.01 5.67
CA THR A 90 11.13 1.46 5.61
C THR A 90 10.16 2.20 4.69
N ARG A 91 9.83 1.62 3.52
CA ARG A 91 8.87 2.22 2.58
C ARG A 91 7.45 2.21 3.15
N VAL A 92 7.03 1.10 3.74
CA VAL A 92 5.70 0.99 4.37
C VAL A 92 5.58 2.01 5.50
N ALA A 93 6.58 2.13 6.37
CA ALA A 93 6.60 3.13 7.42
C ALA A 93 6.45 4.56 6.87
N SER A 94 7.17 4.91 5.80
CA SER A 94 7.02 6.23 5.16
C SER A 94 5.60 6.50 4.68
N PHE A 95 4.93 5.52 4.05
CA PHE A 95 3.53 5.69 3.63
C PHE A 95 2.53 5.60 4.79
N LEU A 96 2.87 4.89 5.86
CA LEU A 96 2.06 4.81 7.07
C LEU A 96 2.05 6.14 7.81
N TYR A 97 3.18 6.85 7.94
CA TYR A 97 3.24 8.10 8.70
C TYR A 97 3.08 9.37 7.83
N ASP A 98 3.62 9.38 6.62
CA ASP A 98 3.68 10.56 5.74
C ASP A 98 2.92 10.37 4.40
N GLY A 99 2.07 9.33 4.30
CA GLY A 99 1.30 9.04 3.09
C GLY A 99 -0.12 9.63 3.06
N GLU A 100 -0.96 9.07 2.19
CA GLU A 100 -2.35 9.52 1.94
C GLU A 100 -3.37 9.15 3.05
N GLY A 101 -2.89 8.71 4.21
CA GLY A 101 -3.73 8.31 5.34
C GLY A 101 -4.49 6.99 5.16
N GLY A 102 -4.17 6.21 4.13
CA GLY A 102 -4.91 5.00 3.76
C GLY A 102 -4.84 3.91 4.83
N TYR A 103 -3.63 3.61 5.30
CA TYR A 103 -3.42 2.63 6.37
C TYR A 103 -4.14 3.04 7.66
N GLN A 104 -4.01 4.29 8.08
CA GLN A 104 -4.62 4.81 9.30
C GLN A 104 -6.14 4.63 9.30
N ARG A 105 -6.80 4.89 8.17
CA ARG A 105 -8.25 4.72 8.03
C ARG A 105 -8.68 3.25 8.15
N ILE A 106 -7.95 2.34 7.50
CA ILE A 106 -8.30 0.91 7.48
C ILE A 106 -7.99 0.23 8.80
N LEU A 107 -6.83 0.54 9.38
CA LEU A 107 -6.34 -0.06 10.62
C LEU A 107 -6.85 0.65 11.88
N GLY A 108 -7.74 1.63 11.73
CA GLY A 108 -8.34 2.35 12.86
C GLY A 108 -7.34 3.13 13.70
N ALA A 109 -6.25 3.63 13.11
CA ALA A 109 -5.28 4.48 13.79
C ALA A 109 -5.92 5.85 14.09
N GLN A 110 -6.61 5.95 15.21
CA GLN A 110 -6.95 7.24 15.82
C GLN A 110 -5.63 8.00 15.98
N HIS A 111 -5.61 9.30 15.63
CA HIS A 111 -4.45 10.19 15.63
C HIS A 111 -3.82 10.40 17.03
N HIS A 112 -3.45 9.32 17.74
CA HIS A 112 -2.43 9.37 18.75
C HIS A 112 -1.13 9.69 18.03
N HIS A 113 -0.44 10.71 18.52
CA HIS A 113 0.84 11.22 18.06
C HIS A 113 1.90 10.10 18.10
N SER A 114 1.79 9.14 17.19
CA SER A 114 2.60 7.94 17.14
C SER A 114 3.84 8.33 16.36
N THR A 115 4.82 8.83 17.10
CA THR A 115 6.17 9.03 16.58
C THR A 115 6.60 7.73 15.90
N PRO A 116 7.13 7.77 14.67
CA PRO A 116 7.64 6.59 14.01
C PRO A 116 8.63 5.88 14.95
N PRO A 117 8.55 4.54 15.12
CA PRO A 117 9.50 3.84 15.94
C PRO A 117 10.91 4.14 15.41
N MET A 118 11.82 4.46 16.33
CA MET A 118 13.16 4.94 15.99
C MET A 118 13.85 4.01 15.00
N ARG A 119 14.45 4.60 13.96
CA ARG A 119 15.10 3.92 12.86
C ARG A 119 16.39 3.25 13.35
N GLY A 120 16.26 2.13 14.06
CA GLY A 120 17.37 1.25 14.45
C GLY A 120 17.97 1.52 15.83
N GLU A 121 17.21 1.35 16.90
CA GLU A 121 17.81 1.12 18.22
C GLU A 121 17.45 -0.28 18.72
N ASP A 122 18.47 -1.10 19.00
CA ASP A 122 18.38 -2.33 19.77
C ASP A 122 17.94 -1.97 21.22
N GLY A 123 16.65 -1.68 21.39
CA GLY A 123 16.04 -1.41 22.68
C GLY A 123 15.56 -2.70 23.32
N VAL A 124 16.41 -3.28 24.19
CA VAL A 124 16.12 -4.33 25.18
C VAL A 124 14.64 -4.71 25.28
N VAL A 125 14.36 -5.97 24.91
CA VAL A 125 13.11 -6.71 25.15
C VAL A 125 12.44 -6.24 26.45
N ARG A 126 11.40 -5.41 26.35
CA ARG A 126 10.51 -5.16 27.47
C ARG A 126 9.67 -6.42 27.66
N ARG A 127 10.20 -7.39 28.43
CA ARG A 127 9.40 -8.47 29.01
C ARG A 127 8.33 -7.83 29.89
N ALA A 128 7.12 -7.68 29.35
CA ALA A 128 5.95 -7.41 30.16
C ALA A 128 5.72 -8.62 31.08
N ARG A 129 5.81 -8.37 32.39
CA ARG A 129 5.55 -9.36 33.43
C ARG A 129 4.09 -9.79 33.33
N LYS A 130 3.88 -11.10 33.21
CA LYS A 130 2.61 -11.77 33.51
C LYS A 130 2.29 -11.48 34.98
N SER A 131 1.11 -10.91 35.27
CA SER A 131 0.48 -10.92 36.60
C SER A 131 -0.72 -11.85 36.55
#